data_AF-A0A6A6A3R7-F1
#
_entry.id   AF-A0A6A6A3R7-F1
#
_cell.length_a   1.000
_cell.length_b   1.000
_cell.length_c   1.000
_cell.angle_alpha   90.00
_cell.angle_beta   90.00
_cell.angle_gamma   90.00
#
_symmetry.space_group_name_H-M   'P 1'
#
loop_
_entity.id
_entity.type
_entity.pdbx_description
1 polymer ?
#
loop_
_entity_poly.entity_id
_entity_poly.type
_entity_poly.pdbx_seq_one_letter_code
_entity_poly.pdbx_strand_id
1 'polypeptide(L)'
;MWWWCSGAYVCSADALALFRLIHTLKRVKTLEVMMMRRSVDMFTTAVASTPPQESSVFLMPRVEKLVVTSDAAFLVSQCPNLRDLVIDDRTNCLVGPYCSLPTRLEPLLPNLPSPALTHFDATAHWSVDEVRFLVLRFPALKYLRMRSDTYCYRASISAITSLLGTGLPHLKTLKLVKVGNLDTGYQSVWRRRMKGCSDAVYRKMLWRENEERRVEAENMVVRLAFGEIKGLGECWVGEGRVARRMDAEAWMWERRREDAAECGWDDPWASMAENEGVVVRREMGR
;
A
#
# COMPACT_ATOMS: atom_id res chain seq x y z
N MET A 1 -20.56 2.91 4.28
CA MET A 1 -21.03 2.45 5.61
C MET A 1 -19.80 2.10 6.39
N TRP A 2 -19.66 2.63 7.61
CA TRP A 2 -18.54 2.37 8.50
C TRP A 2 -18.99 1.31 9.50
N TRP A 3 -18.27 0.19 9.60
CA TRP A 3 -18.57 -0.86 10.56
C TRP A 3 -17.41 -1.01 11.55
N TRP A 4 -17.74 -0.87 12.84
CA TRP A 4 -16.80 -0.97 13.95
C TRP A 4 -17.23 -2.10 14.89
N CYS A 5 -16.38 -3.11 15.06
CA CYS A 5 -16.59 -4.18 16.04
C CYS A 5 -16.17 -3.73 17.45
N SER A 6 -17.01 -2.96 18.15
CA SER A 6 -16.76 -2.58 19.54
C SER A 6 -17.11 -3.73 20.49
N GLY A 7 -16.36 -4.84 20.45
CA GLY A 7 -16.24 -5.83 21.54
C GLY A 7 -17.50 -6.48 22.13
N ALA A 8 -18.71 -6.18 21.65
CA ALA A 8 -19.99 -6.59 22.22
C ALA A 8 -20.78 -7.56 21.31
N TYR A 9 -20.19 -8.01 20.20
CA TYR A 9 -20.77 -9.07 19.37
C TYR A 9 -20.36 -10.42 19.95
N VAL A 10 -21.34 -11.18 20.44
CA VAL A 10 -21.11 -12.40 21.24
C VAL A 10 -21.51 -13.66 20.46
N CYS A 11 -22.11 -13.55 19.25
CA CYS A 11 -22.66 -14.71 18.54
C CYS A 11 -22.51 -14.67 17.01
N SER A 12 -22.32 -15.84 16.37
CA SER A 12 -22.31 -16.02 14.91
C SER A 12 -23.58 -15.54 14.21
N ALA A 13 -24.71 -15.46 14.93
CA ALA A 13 -25.95 -14.88 14.43
C ALA A 13 -25.81 -13.40 14.03
N ASP A 14 -24.91 -12.65 14.69
CA ASP A 14 -24.67 -11.24 14.41
C ASP A 14 -23.97 -11.05 13.06
N ALA A 15 -23.03 -11.94 12.72
CA ALA A 15 -22.38 -11.94 11.40
C ALA A 15 -23.41 -12.22 10.29
N LEU A 16 -24.28 -13.22 10.47
CA LEU A 16 -25.35 -13.52 9.50
C LEU A 16 -26.34 -12.34 9.34
N ALA A 17 -26.74 -11.72 10.45
CA ALA A 17 -27.61 -10.55 10.43
C ALA A 17 -26.96 -9.37 9.68
N LEU A 18 -25.65 -9.18 9.83
CA LEU A 18 -24.89 -8.16 9.10
C LEU A 18 -24.91 -8.41 7.59
N PHE A 19 -24.61 -9.62 7.14
CA PHE A 19 -24.67 -9.94 5.70
C PHE A 19 -26.08 -9.73 5.12
N ARG A 20 -27.11 -10.15 5.86
CA ARG A 20 -28.52 -9.91 5.47
C ARG A 20 -28.82 -8.41 5.38
N LEU A 21 -28.37 -7.61 6.35
CA LEU A 21 -28.50 -6.16 6.33
C LEU A 21 -27.82 -5.56 5.09
N ILE A 22 -26.59 -5.95 4.79
CA ILE A 22 -25.86 -5.47 3.59
C ILE A 22 -26.64 -5.78 2.31
N HIS A 23 -27.28 -6.94 2.21
CA HIS A 23 -28.13 -7.30 1.07
C HIS A 23 -29.35 -6.37 0.89
N THR A 24 -29.90 -5.86 1.99
CA THR A 24 -30.99 -4.87 1.93
C THR A 24 -30.54 -3.52 1.38
N LEU A 25 -29.24 -3.20 1.47
CA LEU A 25 -28.67 -1.93 1.04
C LEU A 25 -28.35 -1.95 -0.47
N LYS A 26 -29.39 -1.80 -1.30
CA LYS A 26 -29.30 -1.98 -2.76
C LYS A 26 -28.33 -1.06 -3.51
N ARG A 27 -27.86 0.02 -2.90
CA ARG A 27 -26.99 1.03 -3.53
C ARG A 27 -25.56 1.06 -2.98
N VAL A 28 -25.21 0.17 -2.05
CA VAL A 28 -23.86 0.17 -1.45
C VAL A 28 -22.85 -0.38 -2.43
N LYS A 29 -21.96 0.50 -2.90
CA LYS A 29 -20.80 0.17 -3.75
C LYS A 29 -19.48 0.18 -2.98
N THR A 30 -19.43 0.91 -1.87
CA THR A 30 -18.24 1.04 -1.04
C THR A 30 -18.55 0.55 0.36
N LEU A 31 -17.79 -0.44 0.80
CA LEU A 31 -17.89 -1.01 2.13
C LEU A 31 -16.59 -0.74 2.89
N GLU A 32 -16.72 -0.22 4.10
CA GLU A 32 -15.61 0.03 5.00
C GLU A 32 -15.81 -0.76 6.28
N VAL A 33 -14.82 -1.60 6.61
CA VAL A 33 -14.90 -2.56 7.70
C VAL A 33 -13.67 -2.44 8.58
N MET A 34 -13.88 -2.04 9.81
CA MET A 34 -12.86 -2.02 10.84
C MET A 34 -13.15 -3.12 11.84
N MET A 35 -12.31 -4.15 11.81
CA MET A 35 -12.49 -5.33 12.63
C MET A 35 -11.24 -5.62 13.46
N MET A 36 -11.47 -6.13 14.67
CA MET A 36 -10.42 -6.67 15.54
C MET A 36 -10.29 -8.17 15.31
N ARG A 37 -9.08 -8.72 15.44
CA ARG A 37 -8.78 -10.15 15.29
C ARG A 37 -9.75 -11.10 16.00
N ARG A 38 -10.15 -10.80 17.23
CA ARG A 38 -11.12 -11.62 18.01
C ARG A 38 -12.49 -11.76 17.35
N SER A 39 -12.84 -10.84 16.47
CA SER A 39 -14.11 -10.88 15.74
C SER A 39 -14.07 -11.81 14.53
N VAL A 40 -12.88 -12.23 14.06
CA VAL A 40 -12.73 -13.18 12.94
C VAL A 40 -13.43 -14.51 13.25
N ASP A 41 -13.30 -15.02 14.47
CA ASP A 41 -13.87 -16.31 14.90
C ASP A 41 -15.39 -16.36 14.76
N MET A 42 -16.07 -15.21 14.95
CA MET A 42 -17.50 -15.08 14.74
C MET A 42 -17.89 -15.30 13.27
N PHE A 43 -17.11 -14.77 12.32
CA PHE A 43 -17.34 -14.96 10.89
C PHE A 43 -17.04 -16.38 10.46
N THR A 44 -15.92 -16.94 10.94
CA THR A 44 -15.54 -18.33 10.69
C THR A 44 -16.64 -19.28 11.16
N THR A 45 -17.16 -19.06 12.37
CA THR A 45 -18.24 -19.87 12.93
C THR A 45 -19.55 -19.69 12.15
N ALA A 46 -19.90 -18.46 11.76
CA ALA A 46 -21.09 -18.21 10.96
C ALA A 46 -21.03 -18.91 9.60
N VAL A 47 -19.89 -18.86 8.93
CA VAL A 47 -19.66 -19.55 7.65
C VAL A 47 -19.73 -21.07 7.83
N ALA A 48 -19.05 -21.61 8.84
CA ALA A 48 -19.05 -23.05 9.12
C ALA A 48 -20.44 -23.58 9.52
N SER A 49 -21.26 -22.77 10.18
CA SER A 49 -22.61 -23.15 10.65
C SER A 49 -23.69 -23.01 9.58
N THR A 50 -23.38 -22.37 8.44
CA THR A 50 -24.36 -22.12 7.38
C THR A 50 -24.29 -23.23 6.32
N PRO A 51 -25.42 -23.86 5.96
CA PRO A 51 -25.44 -24.89 4.92
C PRO A 51 -24.86 -24.37 3.59
N PRO A 52 -24.17 -25.21 2.79
CA PRO A 52 -23.58 -24.80 1.50
C PRO A 52 -24.57 -24.16 0.52
N GLN A 53 -25.84 -24.55 0.61
CA GLN A 53 -26.93 -24.01 -0.23
C GLN A 53 -27.25 -22.54 0.08
N GLU A 54 -26.93 -22.08 1.29
CA GLU A 54 -27.17 -20.71 1.75
C GLU A 54 -25.91 -19.83 1.71
N SER A 55 -24.77 -20.34 1.23
CA SER A 55 -23.51 -19.59 1.20
C SER A 55 -23.56 -18.30 0.37
N SER A 56 -24.56 -18.16 -0.51
CA SER A 56 -24.83 -16.93 -1.25
C SER A 56 -25.14 -15.74 -0.34
N VAL A 57 -25.62 -15.97 0.89
CA VAL A 57 -25.86 -14.90 1.87
C VAL A 57 -24.59 -14.13 2.20
N PHE A 58 -23.42 -14.78 2.15
CA PHE A 58 -22.14 -14.16 2.44
C PHE A 58 -21.55 -13.37 1.27
N LEU A 59 -22.13 -13.49 0.07
CA LEU A 59 -21.63 -12.78 -1.10
C LEU A 59 -22.15 -11.35 -1.13
N MET A 60 -21.28 -10.41 -1.48
CA MET A 60 -21.56 -8.98 -1.58
C MET A 60 -21.29 -8.49 -3.01
N PRO A 61 -22.06 -8.95 -4.02
CA PRO A 61 -21.75 -8.69 -5.43
C PRO A 61 -21.89 -7.22 -5.85
N ARG A 62 -22.49 -6.37 -5.03
CA ARG A 62 -22.64 -4.93 -5.32
C ARG A 62 -21.44 -4.09 -4.87
N VAL A 63 -20.58 -4.65 -4.02
CA VAL A 63 -19.42 -3.94 -3.48
C VAL A 63 -18.32 -3.92 -4.54
N GLU A 64 -17.99 -2.72 -5.00
CA GLU A 64 -16.93 -2.44 -5.99
C GLU A 64 -15.64 -1.96 -5.31
N LYS A 65 -15.76 -1.36 -4.11
CA LYS A 65 -14.64 -0.90 -3.29
C LYS A 65 -14.74 -1.39 -1.84
N LEU A 66 -13.66 -1.95 -1.33
CA LEU A 66 -13.55 -2.48 0.02
C LEU A 66 -12.36 -1.81 0.73
N VAL A 67 -12.64 -1.20 1.87
CA VAL A 67 -11.64 -0.64 2.79
C VAL A 67 -11.71 -1.45 4.08
N VAL A 68 -10.63 -2.09 4.46
CA VAL A 68 -10.60 -3.08 5.55
C VAL A 68 -9.37 -2.92 6.42
N THR A 69 -9.46 -3.30 7.68
CA THR A 69 -8.29 -3.64 8.49
C THR A 69 -7.70 -4.99 8.05
N SER A 70 -6.45 -5.29 8.42
CA SER A 70 -5.82 -6.59 8.14
C SER A 70 -6.66 -7.79 8.59
N ASP A 71 -7.33 -7.69 9.74
CA ASP A 71 -8.16 -8.77 10.28
C ASP A 71 -9.44 -9.01 9.45
N ALA A 72 -9.92 -8.01 8.70
CA ALA A 72 -11.10 -8.13 7.85
C ALA A 72 -10.78 -8.42 6.37
N ALA A 73 -9.49 -8.58 6.03
CA ALA A 73 -9.05 -8.68 4.64
C ALA A 73 -9.59 -9.94 3.92
N PHE A 74 -9.96 -10.99 4.64
CA PHE A 74 -10.59 -12.18 4.08
C PHE A 74 -11.90 -11.86 3.33
N LEU A 75 -12.58 -10.75 3.68
CA LEU A 75 -13.83 -10.28 3.05
C LEU A 75 -13.67 -10.00 1.55
N VAL A 76 -12.43 -9.90 1.05
CA VAL A 76 -12.13 -9.78 -0.38
C VAL A 76 -12.81 -10.87 -1.20
N SER A 77 -12.83 -12.10 -0.69
CA SER A 77 -13.35 -13.26 -1.42
C SER A 77 -14.86 -13.24 -1.56
N GLN A 78 -15.55 -12.59 -0.62
CA GLN A 78 -16.99 -12.40 -0.60
C GLN A 78 -17.45 -11.31 -1.57
N CYS A 79 -16.55 -10.53 -2.18
CA CYS A 79 -16.88 -9.43 -3.07
C CYS A 79 -16.48 -9.77 -4.52
N PRO A 80 -17.29 -10.53 -5.29
CA PRO A 80 -16.88 -11.02 -6.61
C PRO A 80 -16.65 -9.93 -7.65
N ASN A 81 -17.30 -8.77 -7.52
CA ASN A 81 -17.18 -7.63 -8.43
C ASN A 81 -16.22 -6.55 -7.89
N LEU A 82 -15.41 -6.87 -6.89
CA LEU A 82 -14.49 -5.93 -6.27
C LEU A 82 -13.42 -5.48 -7.26
N ARG A 83 -13.20 -4.16 -7.31
CA ARG A 83 -12.19 -3.52 -8.17
C ARG A 83 -11.11 -2.83 -7.36
N ASP A 84 -11.47 -2.31 -6.19
CA ASP A 84 -10.60 -1.51 -5.34
C ASP A 84 -10.53 -2.12 -3.94
N LEU A 85 -9.33 -2.51 -3.52
CA LEU A 85 -9.08 -3.03 -2.18
C LEU A 85 -8.05 -2.14 -1.47
N VAL A 86 -8.43 -1.65 -0.29
CA VAL A 86 -7.54 -0.93 0.62
C VAL A 86 -7.47 -1.69 1.93
N ILE A 87 -6.28 -2.13 2.31
CA ILE A 87 -5.97 -2.70 3.63
C ILE A 87 -5.26 -1.62 4.44
N ASP A 88 -5.98 -1.00 5.37
CA ASP A 88 -5.51 0.10 6.21
C ASP A 88 -5.46 -0.30 7.68
N ASP A 89 -4.25 -0.32 8.23
CA ASP A 89 -3.99 -0.62 9.64
C ASP A 89 -3.52 0.60 10.44
N ARG A 90 -3.60 1.82 9.87
CA ARG A 90 -3.10 3.05 10.53
C ARG A 90 -3.72 3.32 11.90
N THR A 91 -4.98 2.95 12.09
CA THR A 91 -5.74 3.15 13.33
C THR A 91 -5.66 1.95 14.27
N ASN A 92 -5.03 0.87 13.83
CA ASN A 92 -5.02 -0.41 14.50
C ASN A 92 -3.80 -0.43 15.43
N CYS A 93 -4.02 -0.34 16.75
CA CYS A 93 -2.98 -0.45 17.77
C CYS A 93 -2.42 -1.88 17.89
N LEU A 94 -2.11 -2.53 16.75
CA LEU A 94 -1.80 -3.96 16.67
C LEU A 94 -0.46 -4.25 17.39
N VAL A 95 -0.56 -4.65 18.65
CA VAL A 95 0.48 -5.37 19.41
C VAL A 95 0.52 -6.86 18.98
N GLY A 96 0.11 -7.16 17.74
CA GLY A 96 -0.02 -8.53 17.23
C GLY A 96 1.16 -8.94 16.34
N PRO A 97 1.48 -10.24 16.25
CA PRO A 97 2.45 -10.73 15.27
C PRO A 97 1.96 -10.47 13.85
N TYR A 98 2.87 -10.04 12.98
CA TYR A 98 2.59 -9.79 11.57
C TYR A 98 1.96 -11.01 10.89
N CYS A 99 0.89 -10.77 10.13
CA CYS A 99 0.23 -11.79 9.31
C CYS A 99 0.52 -11.52 7.83
N SER A 100 0.96 -12.54 7.09
CA SER A 100 1.33 -12.38 5.67
C SER A 100 0.13 -12.00 4.80
N LEU A 101 0.34 -11.32 3.67
CA LEU A 101 -0.73 -11.05 2.70
C LEU A 101 -1.51 -12.32 2.27
N PRO A 102 -0.85 -13.44 1.91
CA PRO A 102 -1.53 -14.70 1.61
C PRO A 102 -2.51 -15.14 2.69
N THR A 103 -2.06 -15.16 3.95
CA THR A 103 -2.86 -15.60 5.09
C THR A 103 -4.02 -14.64 5.37
N ARG A 104 -3.81 -13.32 5.27
CA ARG A 104 -4.85 -12.31 5.48
C ARG A 104 -5.96 -12.36 4.43
N LEU A 105 -5.63 -12.71 3.19
CA LEU A 105 -6.58 -12.79 2.07
C LEU A 105 -7.11 -14.21 1.83
N GLU A 106 -6.80 -15.15 2.73
CA GLU A 106 -7.31 -16.52 2.64
C GLU A 106 -8.84 -16.51 2.75
N PRO A 107 -9.56 -17.11 1.79
CA PRO A 107 -11.01 -17.07 1.78
C PRO A 107 -11.60 -17.95 2.88
N LEU A 108 -12.59 -17.44 3.61
CA LEU A 108 -13.36 -18.28 4.55
C LEU A 108 -14.26 -19.30 3.84
N LEU A 109 -14.68 -18.99 2.62
CA LEU A 109 -15.50 -19.87 1.79
C LEU A 109 -14.62 -20.53 0.72
N PRO A 110 -14.56 -21.87 0.67
CA PRO A 110 -13.75 -22.56 -0.33
C PRO A 110 -14.30 -22.31 -1.74
N ASN A 111 -13.42 -22.39 -2.74
CA ASN A 111 -13.75 -22.32 -4.17
C ASN A 111 -14.35 -21.01 -4.68
N LEU A 112 -14.25 -19.90 -3.93
CA LEU A 112 -14.63 -18.60 -4.47
C LEU A 112 -13.57 -18.09 -5.47
N PRO A 113 -13.99 -17.61 -6.65
CA PRO A 113 -13.06 -16.99 -7.60
C PRO A 113 -12.48 -15.71 -6.99
N SER A 114 -11.22 -15.44 -7.34
CA SER A 114 -10.57 -14.18 -6.95
C SER A 114 -11.22 -13.01 -7.68
N PRO A 115 -11.50 -11.88 -7.02
CA PRO A 115 -11.94 -10.69 -7.74
C PRO A 115 -10.84 -10.16 -8.65
N ALA A 116 -11.24 -9.62 -9.79
CA ALA A 116 -10.34 -8.98 -10.75
C ALA A 116 -10.00 -7.55 -10.28
N LEU A 117 -9.14 -7.44 -9.26
CA LEU A 117 -8.74 -6.15 -8.70
C LEU A 117 -7.98 -5.30 -9.74
N THR A 118 -8.30 -4.01 -9.73
CA THR A 118 -7.62 -2.98 -10.53
C THR A 118 -6.82 -2.00 -9.67
N HIS A 119 -7.24 -1.80 -8.41
CA HIS A 119 -6.52 -0.98 -7.44
C HIS A 119 -6.29 -1.79 -6.16
N PHE A 120 -5.02 -1.85 -5.73
CA PHE A 120 -4.63 -2.47 -4.47
C PHE A 120 -3.76 -1.51 -3.66
N ASP A 121 -4.12 -1.31 -2.41
CA ASP A 121 -3.41 -0.45 -1.48
C ASP A 121 -3.30 -1.16 -0.14
N ALA A 122 -2.10 -1.53 0.29
CA ALA A 122 -1.93 -2.31 1.51
C ALA A 122 -0.67 -1.95 2.29
N THR A 123 -0.72 -2.25 3.58
CA THR A 123 0.48 -2.33 4.44
C THR A 123 0.93 -3.79 4.55
N ALA A 124 2.20 -4.04 4.27
CA ALA A 124 2.81 -5.37 4.33
C ALA A 124 4.33 -5.26 4.56
N HIS A 125 4.96 -6.41 4.82
CA HIS A 125 6.42 -6.52 4.82
C HIS A 125 7.01 -6.45 3.40
N TRP A 126 6.23 -6.81 2.39
CA TRP A 126 6.64 -6.84 0.99
C TRP A 126 7.88 -7.71 0.78
N SER A 127 7.81 -8.95 1.26
CA SER A 127 8.79 -9.97 0.90
C SER A 127 8.59 -10.44 -0.55
N VAL A 128 9.58 -11.18 -1.09
CA VAL A 128 9.50 -11.77 -2.43
C VAL A 128 8.25 -12.63 -2.59
N ASP A 129 7.91 -13.41 -1.57
CA ASP A 129 6.74 -14.30 -1.61
C ASP A 129 5.42 -13.53 -1.55
N GLU A 130 5.36 -12.40 -0.83
CA GLU A 130 4.17 -11.55 -0.80
C GLU A 130 3.94 -10.85 -2.13
N VAL A 131 5.00 -10.38 -2.78
CA VAL A 131 4.91 -9.78 -4.12
C VAL A 131 4.53 -10.85 -5.14
N ARG A 132 5.14 -12.05 -5.07
CA ARG A 132 4.79 -13.18 -5.96
C ARG A 132 3.33 -13.57 -5.79
N PHE A 133 2.84 -13.69 -4.56
CA PHE A 133 1.44 -13.94 -4.28
C PHE A 133 0.54 -12.86 -4.88
N LEU A 134 0.88 -11.58 -4.70
CA LEU A 134 0.10 -10.47 -5.25
C LEU A 134 -0.05 -10.57 -6.77
N VAL A 135 1.05 -10.74 -7.49
CA VAL A 135 1.03 -10.75 -8.96
C VAL A 135 0.31 -11.96 -9.52
N LEU A 136 0.40 -13.11 -8.85
CA LEU A 136 -0.35 -14.31 -9.22
C LEU A 136 -1.85 -14.18 -8.91
N ARG A 137 -2.20 -13.56 -7.78
CA ARG A 137 -3.58 -13.44 -7.33
C ARG A 137 -4.35 -12.36 -8.07
N PHE A 138 -3.70 -11.24 -8.42
CA PHE A 138 -4.34 -10.07 -9.02
C PHE A 138 -3.57 -9.54 -10.25
N PRO A 139 -3.52 -10.31 -11.36
CA PRO A 139 -2.77 -9.93 -12.56
C PRO A 139 -3.32 -8.70 -13.30
N ALA A 140 -4.58 -8.31 -13.03
CA ALA A 140 -5.25 -7.19 -13.68
C ALA A 140 -4.99 -5.82 -13.03
N LEU A 141 -4.09 -5.74 -12.03
CA LEU A 141 -3.82 -4.51 -11.30
C LEU A 141 -3.30 -3.41 -12.23
N LYS A 142 -3.90 -2.22 -12.09
CA LYS A 142 -3.50 -0.97 -12.75
C LYS A 142 -2.88 0.01 -11.77
N TYR A 143 -3.24 -0.09 -10.49
CA TYR A 143 -2.73 0.75 -9.43
C TYR A 143 -2.30 -0.11 -8.25
N LEU A 144 -1.07 0.11 -7.78
CA LEU A 144 -0.51 -0.58 -6.63
C LEU A 144 0.12 0.45 -5.69
N ARG A 145 -0.35 0.51 -4.43
CA ARG A 145 0.31 1.24 -3.35
C ARG A 145 0.83 0.26 -2.30
N MET A 146 2.15 0.27 -2.15
CA MET A 146 2.91 -0.59 -1.23
C MET A 146 3.37 0.23 -0.03
N ARG A 147 2.71 0.08 1.12
CA ARG A 147 3.16 0.70 2.38
C ARG A 147 3.98 -0.27 3.19
N SER A 148 5.17 0.11 3.63
CA SER A 148 5.91 -0.68 4.62
C SER A 148 5.40 -0.39 6.02
N ASP A 149 5.27 -1.46 6.82
CA ASP A 149 4.98 -1.39 8.25
C ASP A 149 6.20 -0.90 9.07
N THR A 150 7.40 -1.35 8.70
CA THR A 150 8.66 -1.12 9.43
C THR A 150 9.58 -0.10 8.78
N TYR A 151 9.06 0.72 7.85
CA TYR A 151 9.81 1.63 6.99
C TYR A 151 10.82 0.95 6.04
N CYS A 152 10.88 -0.38 6.00
CA CYS A 152 11.74 -1.13 5.09
C CYS A 152 10.92 -2.21 4.36
N TYR A 153 11.17 -2.40 3.08
CA TYR A 153 10.70 -3.60 2.40
C TYR A 153 11.61 -4.77 2.72
N ARG A 154 11.05 -5.98 2.77
CA ARG A 154 11.85 -7.20 2.98
C ARG A 154 12.45 -7.73 1.69
N ALA A 155 11.85 -7.43 0.54
CA ALA A 155 12.46 -7.66 -0.76
C ALA A 155 13.18 -6.40 -1.24
N SER A 156 14.27 -6.59 -1.98
CA SER A 156 14.96 -5.48 -2.64
C SER A 156 14.06 -4.84 -3.71
N ILE A 157 14.26 -3.55 -3.96
CA ILE A 157 13.51 -2.83 -5.01
C ILE A 157 13.65 -3.50 -6.37
N SER A 158 14.86 -3.97 -6.72
CA SER A 158 15.11 -4.70 -7.96
C SER A 158 14.26 -5.98 -8.08
N ALA A 159 14.17 -6.77 -7.00
CA ALA A 159 13.33 -7.97 -6.98
C ALA A 159 11.84 -7.62 -7.08
N ILE A 160 11.40 -6.57 -6.38
CA ILE A 160 10.03 -6.06 -6.45
C ILE A 160 9.70 -5.65 -7.88
N THR A 161 10.48 -4.75 -8.51
CA THR A 161 10.18 -4.22 -9.85
C THR A 161 10.21 -5.31 -10.91
N SER A 162 11.12 -6.29 -10.81
CA SER A 162 11.18 -7.43 -11.74
C SER A 162 9.93 -8.33 -11.65
N LEU A 163 9.48 -8.67 -10.43
CA LEU A 163 8.25 -9.44 -10.24
C LEU A 163 7.01 -8.68 -10.70
N LEU A 164 6.92 -7.38 -10.42
CA LEU A 164 5.81 -6.55 -10.88
C LEU A 164 5.81 -6.40 -12.41
N GLY A 165 6.98 -6.24 -13.03
CA GLY A 165 7.12 -6.07 -14.48
C GLY A 165 6.70 -7.31 -15.26
N THR A 166 7.03 -8.49 -14.74
CA THR A 166 6.65 -9.78 -15.33
C THR A 166 5.19 -10.16 -15.04
N GLY A 167 4.70 -9.87 -13.83
CA GLY A 167 3.40 -10.34 -13.37
C GLY A 167 2.21 -9.38 -13.57
N LEU A 168 2.46 -8.07 -13.72
CA LEU A 168 1.42 -7.04 -13.82
C LEU A 168 1.55 -6.21 -15.12
N PRO A 169 1.21 -6.77 -16.29
CA PRO A 169 1.41 -6.11 -17.59
C PRO A 169 0.60 -4.82 -17.76
N HIS A 170 -0.44 -4.64 -16.94
CA HIS A 170 -1.34 -3.47 -17.00
C HIS A 170 -1.08 -2.43 -15.92
N LEU A 171 -0.04 -2.60 -15.10
CA LEU A 171 0.27 -1.66 -14.02
C LEU A 171 0.62 -0.28 -14.59
N LYS A 172 -0.14 0.74 -14.18
CA LYS A 172 0.00 2.14 -14.60
C LYS A 172 0.58 3.02 -13.51
N THR A 173 0.25 2.75 -12.26
CA THR A 173 0.72 3.53 -11.11
C THR A 173 1.28 2.60 -10.05
N LEU A 174 2.54 2.84 -9.66
CA LEU A 174 3.21 2.20 -8.54
C LEU A 174 3.50 3.25 -7.49
N LYS A 175 3.13 3.00 -6.24
CA LYS A 175 3.49 3.86 -5.11
C LYS A 175 4.26 3.10 -4.05
N LEU A 176 5.50 3.50 -3.83
CA LEU A 176 6.38 2.96 -2.80
C LEU A 176 6.38 3.91 -1.60
N VAL A 177 5.69 3.56 -0.52
CA VAL A 177 5.42 4.44 0.62
C VAL A 177 6.12 3.95 1.88
N LYS A 178 6.60 4.90 2.69
CA LYS A 178 7.40 4.66 3.91
C LYS A 178 8.62 3.80 3.62
N VAL A 179 9.51 4.29 2.74
CA VAL A 179 10.75 3.60 2.38
C VAL A 179 11.93 4.36 2.98
N GLY A 180 12.41 3.92 4.15
CA GLY A 180 13.57 4.46 4.87
C GLY A 180 14.91 3.87 4.40
N ASN A 181 14.86 2.74 3.69
CA ASN A 181 15.99 2.16 2.96
C ASN A 181 15.48 1.75 1.57
N LEU A 182 16.06 2.34 0.52
CA LEU A 182 15.69 2.07 -0.87
C LEU A 182 16.47 0.88 -1.46
N ASP A 183 17.33 0.22 -0.68
CA ASP A 183 18.24 -0.87 -1.11
C ASP A 183 19.13 -0.48 -2.30
N THR A 184 19.39 0.82 -2.42
CA THR A 184 20.22 1.47 -3.44
C THR A 184 21.48 2.07 -2.82
N GLY A 185 21.87 1.60 -1.64
CA GLY A 185 22.97 2.15 -0.84
C GLY A 185 22.60 3.37 0.02
N TYR A 186 21.36 3.88 -0.10
CA TYR A 186 20.85 4.99 0.69
C TYR A 186 19.99 4.53 1.88
N GLN A 187 20.40 4.92 3.09
CA GLN A 187 19.67 4.70 4.33
C GLN A 187 19.44 6.03 5.05
N SER A 188 18.17 6.35 5.37
CA SER A 188 17.81 7.60 6.05
C SER A 188 18.12 7.53 7.56
N VAL A 189 19.38 7.73 7.98
CA VAL A 189 19.81 7.59 9.39
C VAL A 189 20.48 8.85 9.94
N TRP A 190 19.93 10.06 9.76
CA TRP A 190 20.80 11.25 9.93
C TRP A 190 20.21 12.45 10.66
N ARG A 191 18.91 12.47 11.01
CA ARG A 191 18.29 13.62 11.71
C ARG A 191 18.98 13.95 13.05
N ARG A 192 19.44 12.94 13.82
CA ARG A 192 20.14 13.17 15.09
C ARG A 192 21.55 13.74 14.91
N ARG A 193 22.29 13.28 13.89
CA ARG A 193 23.66 13.73 13.62
C ARG A 193 23.71 15.16 13.10
N MET A 194 22.76 15.54 12.24
CA MET A 194 22.67 16.92 11.74
C MET A 194 22.21 17.91 12.82
N LYS A 195 21.22 17.54 13.65
CA LYS A 195 20.78 18.36 14.79
C LYS A 195 21.86 18.56 15.85
N GLY A 196 22.74 17.57 16.03
CA GLY A 196 23.88 17.65 16.97
C GLY A 196 25.09 18.44 16.47
N CYS A 197 25.10 18.87 15.21
CA CYS A 197 26.21 19.64 14.65
C CYS A 197 26.08 21.13 14.98
N SER A 198 26.97 21.70 15.79
CA SER A 198 26.95 23.12 16.15
C SER A 198 27.37 24.08 15.02
N ASP A 199 28.16 23.60 14.05
CA ASP A 199 28.62 24.38 12.91
C ASP A 199 27.56 24.44 11.80
N ALA A 200 27.05 25.65 11.53
CA ALA A 200 26.03 25.89 10.52
C ALA A 200 26.52 25.60 9.08
N VAL A 201 27.79 25.88 8.77
CA VAL A 201 28.37 25.66 7.43
C VAL A 201 28.49 24.16 7.17
N TYR A 202 29.04 23.44 8.14
CA TYR A 202 29.17 21.98 8.05
C TYR A 202 27.81 21.30 8.02
N ARG A 203 26.83 21.77 8.80
CA ARG A 203 25.44 21.26 8.76
C ARG A 203 24.80 21.46 7.38
N LYS A 204 25.00 22.61 6.75
CA LYS A 204 24.50 22.88 5.40
C LYS A 204 25.13 21.96 4.35
N MET A 205 26.43 21.71 4.45
CA MET A 205 27.13 20.77 3.58
C MET A 205 26.57 19.36 3.71
N LEU A 206 26.36 18.88 4.96
CA LEU A 206 25.76 17.57 5.22
C LEU A 206 24.33 17.45 4.68
N TRP A 207 23.54 18.52 4.76
CA TRP A 207 22.20 18.55 4.16
C TRP A 207 22.24 18.37 2.65
N ARG A 208 23.12 19.11 1.96
CA ARG A 208 23.27 19.02 0.51
C ARG A 208 23.74 17.62 0.07
N GLU A 209 24.80 17.10 0.68
CA GLU A 209 25.33 15.77 0.34
C GLU A 209 24.30 14.66 0.59
N ASN A 210 23.56 14.73 1.69
CA ASN A 210 22.49 13.77 1.97
C ASN A 210 21.38 13.85 0.93
N GLU A 211 21.01 15.07 0.52
CA GLU A 211 19.98 15.28 -0.48
C GLU A 211 20.39 14.74 -1.86
N GLU A 212 21.63 15.01 -2.30
CA GLU A 212 22.18 14.48 -3.54
C GLU A 212 22.11 12.94 -3.59
N ARG A 213 22.57 12.27 -2.52
CA ARG A 213 22.52 10.80 -2.41
C ARG A 213 21.09 10.26 -2.41
N ARG A 214 20.17 10.98 -1.76
CA ARG A 214 18.75 10.60 -1.71
C ARG A 214 18.10 10.68 -3.09
N VAL A 215 18.37 11.76 -3.82
CA VAL A 215 17.87 11.96 -5.19
C VAL A 215 18.46 10.91 -6.14
N GLU A 216 19.75 10.61 -6.04
CA GLU A 216 20.39 9.55 -6.82
C GLU A 216 19.74 8.18 -6.56
N ALA A 217 19.52 7.85 -5.28
CA ALA A 217 18.85 6.62 -4.88
C ALA A 217 17.43 6.50 -5.44
N GLU A 218 16.65 7.57 -5.42
CA GLU A 218 15.28 7.60 -5.94
C GLU A 218 15.24 7.52 -7.46
N ASN A 219 16.16 8.21 -8.14
CA ASN A 219 16.34 8.08 -9.59
C ASN A 219 16.68 6.65 -9.97
N MET A 220 17.51 5.96 -9.19
CA MET A 220 17.78 4.53 -9.41
C MET A 220 16.53 3.66 -9.24
N VAL A 221 15.72 3.89 -8.21
CA VAL A 221 14.44 3.19 -8.02
C VAL A 221 13.49 3.41 -9.20
N VAL A 222 13.36 4.66 -9.67
CA VAL A 222 12.50 4.99 -10.79
C VAL A 222 13.02 4.39 -12.10
N ARG A 223 14.34 4.42 -12.33
CA ARG A 223 14.97 3.77 -13.49
C ARG A 223 14.65 2.28 -13.53
N LEU A 224 14.80 1.59 -12.39
CA LEU A 224 14.43 0.18 -12.26
C LEU A 224 12.93 -0.04 -12.53
N ALA A 225 12.06 0.79 -11.94
CA ALA A 225 10.61 0.65 -12.11
C ALA A 225 10.17 0.84 -13.58
N PHE A 226 10.63 1.89 -14.27
CA PHE A 226 10.27 2.15 -15.66
C PHE A 226 10.93 1.19 -16.65
N GLY A 227 12.13 0.68 -16.33
CA GLY A 227 12.84 -0.33 -17.11
C GLY A 227 12.13 -1.69 -17.08
N GLU A 228 11.76 -2.16 -15.89
CA GLU A 228 11.14 -3.48 -15.71
C GLU A 228 9.63 -3.47 -16.03
N ILE A 229 8.92 -2.39 -15.70
CA ILE A 229 7.46 -2.30 -15.84
C ILE A 229 7.11 -1.43 -17.06
N LYS A 230 7.09 -2.04 -18.24
CA LYS A 230 6.87 -1.34 -19.53
C LYS A 230 5.59 -0.50 -19.57
N GLY A 231 4.52 -0.97 -18.92
CA GLY A 231 3.23 -0.29 -18.90
C GLY A 231 3.13 0.90 -17.93
N LEU A 232 4.12 1.09 -17.05
CA LEU A 232 4.08 2.04 -15.94
C LEU A 232 4.14 3.49 -16.44
N GLY A 233 3.15 4.29 -16.03
CA GLY A 233 3.09 5.72 -16.31
C GLY A 233 3.53 6.59 -15.12
N GLU A 234 3.36 6.11 -13.90
CA GLU A 234 3.69 6.83 -12.68
C GLU A 234 4.40 5.94 -11.66
N CYS A 235 5.53 6.42 -11.11
CA CYS A 235 6.22 5.81 -9.99
C CYS A 235 6.33 6.83 -8.85
N TRP A 236 5.77 6.51 -7.68
CA TRP A 236 5.85 7.36 -6.50
C TRP A 236 6.87 6.80 -5.52
N VAL A 237 7.74 7.67 -5.02
CA VAL A 237 8.72 7.33 -3.98
C VAL A 237 8.48 8.22 -2.76
N GLY A 238 7.92 7.61 -1.72
CA GLY A 238 7.31 8.31 -0.58
C GLY A 238 5.90 8.81 -0.89
N GLU A 239 5.42 9.79 -0.12
CA GLU A 239 4.05 10.29 -0.23
C GLU A 239 3.91 11.55 -1.09
N GLY A 240 4.94 12.41 -1.13
CA GLY A 240 4.86 13.71 -1.81
C GLY A 240 5.39 13.80 -3.25
N ARG A 241 6.01 12.73 -3.78
CA ARG A 241 6.80 12.81 -5.03
C ARG A 241 6.47 11.70 -6.01
N VAL A 242 6.28 12.11 -7.26
CA VAL A 242 5.92 11.25 -8.37
C VAL A 242 6.85 11.50 -9.55
N ALA A 243 7.42 10.43 -10.08
CA ALA A 243 8.02 10.42 -11.39
C ALA A 243 6.95 10.00 -12.41
N ARG A 244 6.73 10.83 -13.43
CA ARG A 244 5.84 10.54 -14.55
C ARG A 244 6.67 10.17 -15.77
N ARG A 245 6.34 9.05 -16.41
CA ARG A 245 6.98 8.64 -17.65
C ARG A 245 6.58 9.59 -18.78
N MET A 246 7.56 10.10 -19.51
CA MET A 246 7.35 10.98 -20.67
C MET A 246 7.50 10.20 -21.98
N ASP A 247 8.52 9.35 -22.05
CA ASP A 247 8.78 8.44 -23.17
C ASP A 247 9.36 7.10 -22.65
N ALA A 248 9.95 6.28 -23.52
CA ALA A 248 10.48 4.97 -23.14
C ALA A 248 11.64 5.05 -22.13
N GLU A 249 12.45 6.10 -22.17
CA GLU A 249 13.70 6.21 -21.40
C GLU A 249 13.72 7.42 -20.46
N ALA A 250 12.79 8.36 -20.60
CA ALA A 250 12.74 9.60 -19.86
C ALA A 250 11.49 9.71 -18.97
N TRP A 251 11.70 10.33 -17.81
CA TRP A 251 10.65 10.70 -16.87
C TRP A 251 10.82 12.13 -16.37
N MET A 252 9.78 12.63 -15.71
CA MET A 252 9.77 13.94 -15.07
C MET A 252 9.30 13.79 -13.63
N TRP A 253 10.03 14.41 -12.70
CA TRP A 253 9.60 14.54 -11.32
C TRP A 253 8.58 15.65 -11.13
N GLU A 254 7.49 15.35 -10.42
CA GLU A 254 6.52 16.31 -9.91
C GLU A 254 6.37 16.16 -8.39
N ARG A 255 6.11 17.28 -7.72
CA ARG A 255 5.74 17.33 -6.30
C ARG A 255 4.25 17.62 -6.17
N ARG A 256 3.55 16.81 -5.37
CA ARG A 256 2.22 17.21 -4.90
C ARG A 256 2.35 17.97 -3.59
N ARG A 257 1.78 19.18 -3.60
CA ARG A 257 1.91 20.22 -2.57
C ARG A 257 1.17 19.91 -1.25
N GLU A 258 0.39 18.82 -1.20
CA GLU A 258 -0.63 18.60 -0.16
C GLU A 258 -0.04 18.21 1.21
N ASP A 259 1.20 17.71 1.30
CA ASP A 259 1.84 17.34 2.58
C ASP A 259 2.95 18.32 3.02
N ALA A 260 3.04 19.51 2.42
CA ALA A 260 4.06 20.51 2.77
C ALA A 260 3.94 21.02 4.23
N ALA A 261 2.84 20.72 4.92
CA ALA A 261 2.59 21.14 6.29
C ALA A 261 3.06 20.14 7.38
N GLU A 262 3.35 18.88 7.04
CA GLU A 262 3.71 17.86 8.05
C GLU A 262 5.21 17.66 8.25
N CYS A 263 6.04 18.19 7.35
CA CYS A 263 7.45 18.29 7.67
C CYS A 263 7.67 19.55 8.52
N GLY A 264 7.48 19.41 9.83
CA GLY A 264 7.98 20.33 10.86
C GLY A 264 9.51 20.40 10.83
N TRP A 265 10.05 20.94 9.75
CA TRP A 265 11.45 21.30 9.63
C TRP A 265 11.63 22.60 10.41
N ASP A 266 12.07 22.51 11.67
CA ASP A 266 12.55 23.68 12.43
C ASP A 266 13.82 24.32 11.82
N ASP A 267 14.34 23.77 10.70
CA ASP A 267 15.53 24.24 10.00
C ASP A 267 15.18 24.66 8.56
N PRO A 268 15.13 25.97 8.25
CA PRO A 268 14.85 26.51 6.92
C PRO A 268 15.78 25.97 5.82
N TRP A 269 16.99 25.55 6.18
CA TRP A 269 17.95 24.99 5.23
C TRP A 269 17.57 23.60 4.74
N ALA A 270 16.89 22.81 5.57
CA ALA A 270 16.41 21.51 5.14
C ALA A 270 15.36 21.66 4.02
N SER A 271 14.42 22.59 4.19
CA SER A 271 13.42 22.89 3.16
C SER A 271 14.06 23.46 1.88
N MET A 272 15.04 24.36 2.00
CA MET A 272 15.77 24.87 0.83
C MET A 272 16.59 23.79 0.13
N ALA A 273 17.37 22.99 0.85
CA ALA A 273 18.15 21.90 0.26
C ALA A 273 17.24 20.87 -0.40
N GLU A 274 16.12 20.52 0.22
CA GLU A 274 15.12 19.61 -0.37
C GLU A 274 14.51 20.22 -1.65
N ASN A 275 14.24 21.53 -1.66
CA ASN A 275 13.76 22.23 -2.86
C ASN A 275 14.84 22.32 -3.95
N GLU A 276 16.10 22.52 -3.57
CA GLU A 276 17.27 22.70 -4.45
C GLU A 276 17.78 21.38 -5.08
N GLY A 277 17.83 20.30 -4.29
CA GLY A 277 18.23 18.98 -4.78
C GLY A 277 17.18 18.33 -5.67
N VAL A 278 15.92 18.78 -5.58
CA VAL A 278 14.78 18.27 -6.36
C VAL A 278 14.21 19.36 -7.29
N VAL A 279 14.97 20.43 -7.62
CA VAL A 279 14.42 21.59 -8.36
C VAL A 279 13.74 21.15 -9.66
N VAL A 280 12.42 21.20 -9.60
CA VAL A 280 11.48 21.85 -10.54
C VAL A 280 12.14 22.37 -11.82
N ARG A 281 12.51 21.47 -12.74
CA ARG A 281 12.65 21.68 -14.19
C ARG A 281 13.12 20.37 -14.82
N ARG A 282 12.23 19.68 -15.55
CA ARG A 282 12.52 18.60 -16.51
C ARG A 282 13.86 17.89 -16.29
N GLU A 283 14.06 17.24 -15.14
CA GLU A 283 15.16 16.29 -15.06
C GLU A 283 14.74 15.05 -15.83
N MET A 284 15.23 14.95 -17.07
CA MET A 284 15.16 13.72 -17.83
C MET A 284 16.13 12.74 -17.17
N GLY A 285 15.60 11.81 -16.39
CA GLY A 285 16.35 10.60 -16.12
C GLY A 285 16.69 9.93 -17.45
N ARG A 286 17.96 9.56 -17.64
CA ARG A 286 18.39 8.59 -18.65
C ARG A 286 18.83 7.33 -17.92
#